data_AF-A0A241VLB8-F1
#
_entry.id   AF-A0A241VLB8-F1
#
_cell.length_a   1.000
_cell.length_b   1.000
_cell.length_c   1.000
_cell.angle_alpha   90.00
_cell.angle_beta   90.00
_cell.angle_gamma   90.00
#
_symmetry.space_group_name_H-M   'P 1'
#
loop_
_entity.id
_entity.type
_entity.pdbx_description
1 polymer ?
#
loop_
_entity_poly.entity_id
_entity_poly.type
_entity_poly.pdbx_seq_one_letter_code
_entity_poly.pdbx_strand_id
1 'polypeptide(L)'
;MNAVADKLTSIEWLGQQMRAKTANYEISQKDTNLSPVTWEDRCGAIVSIEDKATKAYCEILVWGDYRDNTMAYNILHLHLAAVLYEALAKDVQRIRFDLKSFAFKVAKMALFFNLRGFCGIKSEDKLKFFGITEIRMRTYREHYAYLENMVEIILSDMRDEIDYYVDIYRKSLNKA
;
A
#
# COMPACT_ATOMS: atom_id res chain seq x y z
N MET A 1 18.33 26.86 -19.75
CA MET A 1 18.09 25.58 -19.05
C MET A 1 16.59 25.40 -18.95
N ASN A 2 16.02 24.49 -19.74
CA ASN A 2 14.60 24.16 -19.59
C ASN A 2 14.47 23.32 -18.32
N ALA A 3 13.81 23.88 -17.30
CA ALA A 3 13.40 23.12 -16.14
C ALA A 3 12.40 22.07 -16.63
N VAL A 4 12.86 20.82 -16.74
CA VAL A 4 11.97 19.67 -16.79
C VAL A 4 11.30 19.67 -15.42
N ALA A 5 10.12 20.26 -15.31
CA ALA A 5 9.32 20.15 -14.10
C ALA A 5 9.11 18.66 -13.85
N ASP A 6 9.59 18.15 -12.71
CA ASP A 6 9.41 16.74 -12.34
C ASP A 6 7.93 16.37 -12.48
N LYS A 7 7.65 15.34 -13.31
CA LYS A 7 6.30 14.87 -13.54
C LYS A 7 5.79 14.27 -12.23
N LEU A 8 4.81 14.92 -11.62
CA LEU A 8 4.12 14.47 -10.40
C LEU A 8 3.72 12.98 -10.50
N THR A 9 4.07 12.18 -9.50
CA THR A 9 3.68 10.75 -9.43
C THR A 9 2.16 10.62 -9.27
N SER A 10 1.59 9.44 -9.56
CA SER A 10 0.14 9.23 -9.45
C SER A 10 -0.37 9.42 -8.03
N ILE A 11 0.38 8.93 -7.03
CA ILE A 11 0.05 9.11 -5.61
C ILE A 11 0.13 10.58 -5.20
N GLU A 12 1.14 11.31 -5.64
CA GLU A 12 1.23 12.75 -5.35
C GLU A 12 0.13 13.53 -6.04
N TRP A 13 -0.22 13.16 -7.28
CA TRP A 13 -1.37 13.73 -7.99
C TRP A 13 -2.65 13.47 -7.20
N LEU A 14 -2.96 12.21 -6.88
CA LEU A 14 -4.13 11.87 -6.06
C LEU A 14 -4.14 12.58 -4.69
N GLY A 15 -2.98 12.74 -4.06
CA GLY A 15 -2.84 13.38 -2.75
C GLY A 15 -3.09 14.89 -2.73
N GLN A 16 -3.05 15.57 -3.88
CA GLN A 16 -3.34 17.00 -3.97
C GLN A 16 -4.76 17.30 -3.52
N GLN A 17 -4.91 18.23 -2.57
CA GLN A 17 -6.19 18.62 -1.95
C GLN A 17 -6.85 17.51 -1.12
N MET A 18 -6.19 16.35 -0.94
CA MET A 18 -6.75 15.19 -0.23
C MET A 18 -6.28 15.06 1.22
N ARG A 19 -5.27 15.83 1.62
CA ARG A 19 -4.73 15.85 2.97
C ARG A 19 -5.18 17.09 3.73
N ALA A 20 -5.45 16.96 5.03
CA ALA A 20 -5.97 17.99 5.93
C ALA A 20 -5.12 19.28 6.06
N LYS A 21 -3.93 19.33 5.45
CA LYS A 21 -3.02 20.50 5.43
C LYS A 21 -2.67 20.99 4.02
N THR A 22 -3.40 20.57 2.99
CA THR A 22 -3.18 21.17 1.67
C THR A 22 -3.82 22.55 1.70
N ALA A 23 -3.02 23.61 1.77
CA ALA A 23 -3.52 24.94 1.51
C ALA A 23 -4.25 24.90 0.16
N ASN A 24 -5.51 25.33 0.15
CA ASN A 24 -6.26 25.60 -1.08
C ASN A 24 -5.57 26.76 -1.79
N TYR A 25 -4.41 26.49 -2.40
CA TYR A 25 -4.06 27.19 -3.61
C TYR A 25 -5.06 26.68 -4.61
N GLU A 26 -6.20 27.35 -4.71
CA GLU A 26 -6.85 27.49 -6.00
C GLU A 26 -5.70 27.81 -6.95
N ILE A 27 -5.36 26.82 -7.78
CA ILE A 27 -4.39 27.04 -8.83
C ILE A 27 -5.05 28.16 -9.62
N SER A 28 -4.52 29.37 -9.49
CA SER A 28 -4.79 30.47 -10.40
C SER A 28 -4.25 30.01 -11.73
N GLN A 29 -5.07 29.20 -12.41
CA GLN A 29 -4.71 28.47 -13.59
C GLN A 29 -4.62 29.53 -14.68
N LYS A 30 -3.40 29.82 -15.11
CA LYS A 30 -3.15 30.55 -16.35
C LYS A 30 -3.90 29.83 -17.46
N ASP A 31 -4.98 30.44 -17.93
CA ASP A 31 -5.51 30.46 -19.29
C ASP A 31 -5.22 29.18 -20.11
N THR A 32 -5.68 28.05 -19.60
CA THR A 32 -5.74 26.80 -20.35
C THR A 32 -7.21 26.48 -20.50
N ASN A 33 -7.69 26.31 -21.74
CA ASN A 33 -9.08 25.96 -22.08
C ASN A 33 -9.50 24.56 -21.59
N LEU A 34 -8.93 24.08 -20.48
CA LEU A 34 -9.19 22.78 -19.85
C LEU A 34 -9.90 23.00 -18.52
N SER A 35 -10.96 22.24 -18.28
CA SER A 35 -11.64 22.23 -16.97
C SER A 35 -10.64 21.90 -15.86
N PRO A 36 -10.68 22.62 -14.72
CA PRO A 36 -9.78 22.34 -13.61
C PRO A 36 -10.06 20.95 -13.02
N VAL A 37 -9.01 20.18 -12.71
CA VAL A 37 -9.14 18.88 -12.04
C VAL A 37 -9.67 19.10 -10.63
N THR A 38 -10.81 18.48 -10.32
CA THR A 38 -11.52 18.64 -9.05
C THR A 38 -11.12 17.58 -8.02
N TRP A 39 -11.56 17.77 -6.77
CA TRP A 39 -11.48 16.74 -5.73
C TRP A 39 -12.26 15.47 -6.14
N GLU A 40 -13.44 15.64 -6.74
CA GLU A 40 -14.31 14.57 -7.20
C GLU A 40 -13.62 13.72 -8.26
N ASP A 41 -12.86 14.33 -9.17
CA ASP A 41 -12.09 13.60 -10.18
C ASP A 41 -11.03 12.67 -9.55
N ARG A 42 -10.40 13.11 -8.46
CA ARG A 42 -9.39 12.31 -7.74
C ARG A 42 -10.05 11.17 -6.98
N CYS A 43 -11.20 11.42 -6.36
CA CYS A 43 -12.03 10.37 -5.78
C CYS A 43 -12.48 9.37 -6.85
N GLY A 44 -12.88 9.84 -8.03
CA GLY A 44 -13.25 9.02 -9.18
C GLY A 44 -12.12 8.13 -9.66
N ALA A 45 -10.89 8.66 -9.71
CA ALA A 45 -9.70 7.88 -10.05
C ALA A 45 -9.43 6.75 -9.03
N ILE A 46 -9.54 7.01 -7.73
CA ILE A 46 -9.42 5.96 -6.70
C ILE A 46 -10.52 4.90 -6.85
N VAL A 47 -11.77 5.35 -7.08
CA VAL A 47 -12.91 4.45 -7.26
C VAL A 47 -12.75 3.56 -8.50
N SER A 48 -12.08 4.05 -9.55
CA SER A 48 -11.84 3.33 -10.80
C SER A 48 -10.90 2.13 -10.69
N ILE A 49 -10.11 2.03 -9.61
CA ILE A 49 -9.27 0.86 -9.35
C ILE A 49 -10.19 -0.35 -9.10
N GLU A 50 -10.03 -1.43 -9.86
CA GLU A 50 -10.94 -2.57 -9.78
C GLU A 50 -10.63 -3.49 -8.59
N ASP A 51 -9.36 -3.79 -8.36
CA ASP A 51 -8.96 -4.64 -7.24
C ASP A 51 -9.17 -3.93 -5.89
N LYS A 52 -9.82 -4.65 -4.96
CA LYS A 52 -10.20 -4.09 -3.67
C LYS A 52 -9.01 -3.86 -2.76
N ALA A 53 -7.99 -4.72 -2.80
CA ALA A 53 -6.80 -4.57 -1.96
C ALA A 53 -5.90 -3.45 -2.50
N THR A 54 -5.73 -3.36 -3.81
CA THR A 54 -5.03 -2.27 -4.49
C THR A 54 -5.71 -0.93 -4.22
N LYS A 55 -7.05 -0.87 -4.31
CA LYS A 55 -7.82 0.34 -3.95
C LYS A 55 -7.62 0.75 -2.49
N ALA A 56 -7.73 -0.21 -1.57
CA ALA A 56 -7.49 0.04 -0.16
C ALA A 56 -6.06 0.53 0.09
N TYR A 57 -5.07 -0.04 -0.61
CA TYR A 57 -3.70 0.43 -0.52
C TYR A 57 -3.54 1.86 -1.05
N CYS A 58 -4.17 2.18 -2.19
CA CYS A 58 -4.21 3.52 -2.74
C CYS A 58 -4.79 4.53 -1.73
N GLU A 59 -5.92 4.21 -1.10
CA GLU A 59 -6.53 5.03 -0.07
C GLU A 59 -5.55 5.29 1.09
N ILE A 60 -4.90 4.25 1.63
CA ILE A 60 -3.92 4.39 2.71
C ILE A 60 -2.81 5.39 2.33
N LEU A 61 -2.27 5.28 1.11
CA LEU A 61 -1.19 6.15 0.63
C LEU A 61 -1.64 7.60 0.38
N VAL A 62 -2.82 7.79 -0.20
CA VAL A 62 -3.38 9.11 -0.52
C VAL A 62 -3.71 9.88 0.76
N TRP A 63 -4.47 9.24 1.66
CA TRP A 63 -4.89 9.84 2.93
C TRP A 63 -3.74 10.00 3.92
N GLY A 64 -2.72 9.13 3.83
CA GLY A 64 -1.62 9.08 4.79
C GLY A 64 -2.06 8.59 6.18
N ASP A 65 -3.18 7.88 6.26
CA ASP A 65 -3.70 7.31 7.50
C ASP A 65 -3.23 5.85 7.66
N TYR A 66 -2.15 5.66 8.41
CA TYR A 66 -1.52 4.36 8.61
C TYR A 66 -2.02 3.63 9.86
N ARG A 67 -3.10 4.11 10.49
CA ARG A 67 -3.68 3.45 11.67
C ARG A 67 -4.26 2.09 11.26
N ASP A 68 -3.99 1.09 12.09
CA ASP A 68 -4.37 -0.31 11.85
C ASP A 68 -5.84 -0.61 12.15
N ASN A 69 -6.61 0.39 12.60
CA ASN A 69 -8.05 0.30 12.87
C ASN A 69 -8.92 0.82 11.73
N THR A 70 -8.32 1.24 10.61
CA THR A 70 -9.07 1.73 9.44
C THR A 70 -9.58 0.56 8.59
N MET A 71 -10.68 0.79 7.86
CA MET A 71 -11.26 -0.21 6.97
C MET A 71 -10.28 -0.59 5.84
N ALA A 72 -9.63 0.40 5.23
CA ALA A 72 -8.65 0.19 4.18
C ALA A 72 -7.46 -0.67 4.66
N TYR A 73 -6.91 -0.37 5.86
CA TYR A 73 -5.85 -1.18 6.44
C TYR A 73 -6.29 -2.63 6.64
N ASN A 74 -7.49 -2.85 7.18
CA ASN A 74 -8.02 -4.20 7.40
C ASN A 74 -8.21 -4.98 6.09
N ILE A 75 -8.72 -4.34 5.03
CA ILE A 75 -8.90 -4.97 3.71
C ILE A 75 -7.54 -5.43 3.16
N LEU A 76 -6.56 -4.53 3.13
CA LEU A 76 -5.22 -4.83 2.62
C LEU A 76 -4.52 -5.91 3.47
N HIS A 77 -4.61 -5.80 4.80
CA HIS A 77 -4.03 -6.76 5.71
C HIS A 77 -4.61 -8.16 5.52
N LEU A 78 -5.94 -8.29 5.42
CA LEU A 78 -6.60 -9.57 5.19
C LEU A 78 -6.20 -10.20 3.85
N HIS A 79 -6.08 -9.40 2.79
CA HIS A 79 -5.61 -9.85 1.49
C HIS A 79 -4.17 -10.40 1.58
N LEU A 80 -3.24 -9.63 2.14
CA LEU A 80 -1.85 -10.07 2.33
C LEU A 80 -1.75 -11.33 3.18
N ALA A 81 -2.52 -11.41 4.27
CA ALA A 81 -2.56 -12.58 5.14
C ALA A 81 -3.02 -13.84 4.40
N ALA A 82 -4.04 -13.72 3.52
CA ALA A 82 -4.52 -14.83 2.71
C ALA A 82 -3.45 -15.32 1.72
N VAL A 83 -2.79 -14.39 1.02
CA VAL A 83 -1.73 -14.70 0.06
C VAL A 83 -0.52 -15.37 0.73
N LEU A 84 -0.09 -14.88 1.90
CA LEU A 84 0.99 -15.53 2.67
C LEU A 84 0.58 -16.92 3.19
N TYR A 85 -0.68 -17.08 3.62
CA TYR A 85 -1.18 -18.39 4.05
C TYR A 85 -1.14 -19.40 2.90
N GLU A 86 -1.56 -19.02 1.70
CA GLU A 86 -1.50 -19.91 0.52
C GLU A 86 -0.08 -20.31 0.16
N ALA A 87 0.89 -19.39 0.24
CA ALA A 87 2.30 -19.70 0.03
C ALA A 87 2.81 -20.72 1.08
N LEU A 88 2.50 -20.47 2.36
CA LEU A 88 2.88 -21.37 3.45
C LEU A 88 2.24 -22.75 3.35
N ALA A 89 0.99 -22.83 2.92
CA ALA A 89 0.26 -24.09 2.79
C ALA A 89 0.86 -24.99 1.70
N LYS A 90 1.52 -24.42 0.68
CA LYS A 90 2.18 -25.18 -0.40
C LYS A 90 3.52 -25.78 0.03
N ASP A 91 4.27 -25.08 0.88
CA ASP A 91 5.66 -25.42 1.18
C ASP A 91 5.84 -26.42 2.34
N VAL A 92 4.84 -26.61 3.22
CA VAL A 92 5.13 -27.23 4.53
C VAL A 92 4.41 -28.56 4.77
N GLN A 93 5.21 -29.61 5.00
CA GLN A 93 4.72 -30.97 5.27
C GLN A 93 4.42 -31.28 6.75
N ARG A 94 4.95 -30.51 7.72
CA ARG A 94 4.67 -30.68 9.17
C ARG A 94 4.72 -29.36 9.93
N ILE A 95 3.60 -28.97 10.52
CA ILE A 95 3.45 -27.69 11.22
C ILE A 95 2.95 -27.96 12.64
N ARG A 96 3.54 -27.29 13.63
CA ARG A 96 3.20 -27.43 15.05
C ARG A 96 2.44 -26.24 15.64
N PHE A 97 2.06 -25.27 14.80
CA PHE A 97 1.37 -24.05 15.17
C PHE A 97 0.30 -23.69 14.12
N ASP A 98 -0.58 -22.75 14.46
CA ASP A 98 -1.61 -22.28 13.54
C ASP A 98 -1.01 -21.38 12.45
N LEU A 99 -0.93 -21.93 11.22
CA LEU A 99 -0.45 -21.20 10.04
C LEU A 99 -1.24 -19.94 9.76
N LYS A 100 -2.56 -19.96 9.96
CA LYS A 100 -3.43 -18.85 9.57
C LYS A 100 -3.17 -17.66 10.49
N SER A 101 -3.11 -17.89 11.80
CA SER A 101 -2.70 -16.89 12.79
C SER A 101 -1.27 -16.40 12.53
N PHE A 102 -0.34 -17.29 12.20
CA PHE A 102 1.04 -16.91 11.88
C PHE A 102 1.12 -15.99 10.63
N ALA A 103 0.50 -16.39 9.51
CA ALA A 103 0.43 -15.59 8.29
C ALA A 103 -0.22 -14.21 8.54
N PHE A 104 -1.29 -14.18 9.34
CA PHE A 104 -1.95 -12.94 9.74
C PHE A 104 -1.01 -11.99 10.51
N LYS A 105 -0.26 -12.50 11.49
CA LYS A 105 0.71 -11.69 12.25
C LYS A 105 1.87 -11.20 11.38
N VAL A 106 2.42 -12.06 10.52
CA VAL A 106 3.52 -11.71 9.61
C VAL A 106 3.07 -10.66 8.59
N ALA A 107 1.87 -10.81 8.01
CA ALA A 107 1.30 -9.79 7.12
C ALA A 107 1.15 -8.44 7.82
N LYS A 108 0.63 -8.43 9.06
CA LYS A 108 0.49 -7.19 9.86
C LYS A 108 1.85 -6.54 10.09
N MET A 109 2.84 -7.35 10.46
CA MET A 109 4.21 -6.90 10.71
C MET A 109 4.84 -6.28 9.46
N ALA A 110 4.82 -7.01 8.35
CA ALA A 110 5.42 -6.56 7.10
C ALA A 110 4.73 -5.28 6.58
N LEU A 111 3.39 -5.24 6.59
CA LEU A 111 2.62 -4.06 6.18
C LEU A 111 2.92 -2.85 7.07
N PHE A 112 2.98 -3.04 8.39
CA PHE A 112 3.27 -1.96 9.34
C PHE A 112 4.63 -1.30 9.05
N PHE A 113 5.66 -2.10 8.81
CA PHE A 113 7.00 -1.60 8.52
C PHE A 113 7.11 -0.97 7.15
N ASN A 114 6.50 -1.57 6.12
CA ASN A 114 6.46 -1.01 4.77
C ASN A 114 5.80 0.38 4.73
N LEU A 115 4.66 0.56 5.40
CA LEU A 115 3.96 1.86 5.43
C LEU A 115 4.74 2.96 6.18
N ARG A 116 5.57 2.59 7.16
CA ARG A 116 6.28 3.54 8.04
C ARG A 116 7.74 3.77 7.66
N GLY A 117 8.28 2.99 6.72
CA GLY A 117 9.67 3.10 6.29
C GLY A 117 10.69 2.82 7.40
N PHE A 118 10.32 2.08 8.45
CA PHE A 118 11.27 1.74 9.50
C PHE A 118 12.26 0.68 9.00
N CYS A 119 13.53 1.08 8.88
CA CYS A 119 14.65 0.18 8.61
C CYS A 119 15.46 -0.08 9.90
N GLY A 120 16.22 -1.18 9.92
CA GLY A 120 17.21 -1.42 10.97
C GLY A 120 16.72 -2.02 12.31
N ILE A 121 15.43 -2.33 12.46
CA ILE A 121 14.92 -3.03 13.65
C ILE A 121 15.29 -4.52 13.54
N LYS A 122 15.86 -5.08 14.62
CA LYS A 122 16.25 -6.50 14.68
C LYS A 122 15.00 -7.38 14.55
N SER A 123 15.12 -8.47 13.79
CA SER A 123 14.00 -9.41 13.58
C SER A 123 13.41 -9.93 14.89
N GLU A 124 14.22 -10.13 15.92
CA GLU A 124 13.74 -10.55 17.24
C GLU A 124 12.76 -9.54 17.86
N ASP A 125 13.09 -8.25 17.79
CA ASP A 125 12.27 -7.18 18.34
C ASP A 125 10.97 -7.02 17.53
N LYS A 126 11.06 -7.17 16.21
CA LYS A 126 9.88 -7.21 15.33
C LYS A 126 8.92 -8.33 15.75
N LEU A 127 9.41 -9.57 15.86
CA LEU A 127 8.59 -10.73 16.20
C LEU A 127 7.92 -10.57 17.58
N LYS A 128 8.67 -10.08 18.58
CA LYS A 128 8.13 -9.79 19.92
C LYS A 128 7.03 -8.73 19.88
N PHE A 129 7.27 -7.63 19.16
CA PHE A 129 6.30 -6.53 19.05
C PHE A 129 4.96 -6.98 18.43
N PHE A 130 5.00 -7.89 17.45
CA PHE A 130 3.80 -8.45 16.81
C PHE A 130 3.28 -9.72 17.47
N GLY A 131 3.82 -10.12 18.62
CA GLY A 131 3.36 -11.29 19.38
C GLY A 131 3.53 -12.61 18.61
N ILE A 132 4.56 -12.71 17.78
CA ILE A 132 4.95 -13.94 17.08
C ILE A 132 5.91 -14.70 17.99
N THR A 133 5.40 -15.72 18.67
CA THR A 133 6.12 -16.51 19.68
C THR A 133 6.24 -17.98 19.28
N GLU A 134 5.56 -18.39 18.21
CA GLU A 134 5.46 -19.76 17.73
C GLU A 134 6.77 -20.25 17.10
N ILE A 135 7.64 -19.33 16.68
CA ILE A 135 8.88 -19.63 15.95
C ILE A 135 10.05 -18.87 16.60
N ARG A 136 11.20 -19.54 16.73
CA ARG A 136 12.45 -18.89 17.17
C ARG A 136 12.98 -17.96 16.08
N MET A 137 13.59 -16.84 16.46
CA MET A 137 14.14 -15.85 15.52
C MET A 137 15.03 -16.47 14.43
N ARG A 138 15.91 -17.42 14.79
CA ARG A 138 16.78 -18.10 13.83
C ARG A 138 15.98 -18.83 12.73
N THR A 139 15.02 -19.64 13.15
CA THR A 139 14.14 -20.39 12.23
C THR A 139 13.30 -19.44 11.38
N TYR A 140 12.80 -18.34 11.96
CA TYR A 140 12.10 -17.32 11.20
C TYR A 140 12.99 -16.73 10.09
N ARG A 141 14.22 -16.33 10.43
CA ARG A 141 15.16 -15.75 9.48
C ARG A 141 15.55 -16.72 8.36
N GLU A 142 15.78 -17.98 8.69
CA GLU A 142 16.25 -18.99 7.74
C GLU A 142 15.14 -19.50 6.82
N HIS A 143 13.90 -19.60 7.30
CA HIS A 143 12.83 -20.29 6.58
C HIS A 143 11.61 -19.42 6.25
N TYR A 144 11.40 -18.28 6.91
CA TYR A 144 10.15 -17.51 6.80
C TYR A 144 10.36 -16.02 6.47
N ALA A 145 11.60 -15.51 6.49
CA ALA A 145 11.89 -14.12 6.12
C ALA A 145 11.47 -13.76 4.69
N TYR A 146 11.37 -14.75 3.80
CA TYR A 146 10.86 -14.55 2.44
C TYR A 146 9.43 -13.99 2.42
N LEU A 147 8.63 -14.23 3.46
CA LEU A 147 7.26 -13.70 3.58
C LEU A 147 7.24 -12.17 3.67
N GLU A 148 8.20 -11.55 4.38
CA GLU A 148 8.33 -10.08 4.42
C GLU A 148 8.64 -9.54 3.01
N ASN A 149 9.57 -10.17 2.29
CA ASN A 149 9.92 -9.77 0.93
C ASN A 149 8.74 -9.97 -0.03
N MET A 150 7.93 -11.02 0.17
CA MET A 150 6.75 -11.29 -0.64
C MET A 150 5.72 -10.16 -0.48
N VAL A 151 5.53 -9.65 0.74
CA VAL A 151 4.68 -8.47 0.98
C VAL A 151 5.25 -7.22 0.31
N GLU A 152 6.56 -7.00 0.37
CA GLU A 152 7.20 -5.86 -0.32
C GLU A 152 6.97 -5.91 -1.83
N ILE A 153 7.14 -7.09 -2.47
CA ILE A 153 6.88 -7.29 -3.89
C ILE A 153 5.41 -7.04 -4.21
N ILE A 154 4.47 -7.63 -3.47
CA ILE A 154 3.02 -7.43 -3.69
C ILE A 154 2.66 -5.95 -3.59
N LEU A 155 3.17 -5.24 -2.59
CA LEU A 155 2.90 -3.81 -2.44
C LEU A 155 3.52 -2.99 -3.59
N SER A 156 4.67 -3.39 -4.12
CA SER A 156 5.26 -2.77 -5.31
C SER A 156 4.38 -2.98 -6.53
N ASP A 157 3.93 -4.21 -6.79
CA ASP A 157 3.05 -4.54 -7.91
C ASP A 157 1.72 -3.76 -7.82
N MET A 158 1.15 -3.64 -6.61
CA MET A 158 -0.04 -2.82 -6.38
C MET A 158 0.21 -1.33 -6.69
N ARG A 159 1.43 -0.79 -6.49
CA ARG A 159 1.73 0.60 -6.89
C ARG A 159 1.72 0.76 -8.40
N ASP A 160 2.29 -0.18 -9.12
CA ASP A 160 2.29 -0.16 -10.58
C ASP A 160 0.85 -0.25 -11.12
N GLU A 161 -0.01 -1.04 -10.47
CA GLU A 161 -1.44 -1.12 -10.79
C GLU A 161 -2.17 0.20 -10.49
N ILE A 162 -1.89 0.85 -9.36
CA ILE A 162 -2.42 2.20 -9.05
C ILE A 162 -2.01 3.19 -10.13
N ASP A 163 -0.73 3.21 -10.51
CA ASP A 163 -0.22 4.10 -11.55
C ASP A 163 -0.94 3.87 -12.88
N TYR A 164 -1.18 2.61 -13.25
CA TYR A 164 -1.93 2.26 -14.45
C TYR A 164 -3.36 2.82 -14.46
N TYR A 165 -4.15 2.57 -13.42
CA TYR A 165 -5.55 3.04 -13.36
C TYR A 165 -5.64 4.57 -13.30
N VAL A 166 -4.77 5.21 -12.53
CA VAL A 166 -4.74 6.68 -12.43
C VAL A 166 -4.37 7.30 -13.76
N ASP A 167 -3.38 6.75 -14.49
CA ASP A 167 -3.00 7.26 -15.80
C ASP A 167 -4.12 7.10 -16.84
N ILE A 168 -4.89 6.00 -16.79
CA ILE A 168 -6.07 5.83 -17.64
C ILE A 168 -7.12 6.90 -17.31
N TYR A 169 -7.43 7.09 -16.04
CA TYR A 169 -8.43 8.06 -15.61
C TYR A 169 -8.03 9.50 -16.00
N ARG A 170 -6.77 9.87 -15.81
CA ARG A 170 -6.24 11.18 -16.23
C ARG A 170 -6.35 11.39 -17.73
N LYS A 171 -6.10 10.35 -18.54
CA LYS A 171 -6.27 10.42 -20.00
C LYS A 171 -7.73 10.55 -20.40
N SER A 172 -8.68 9.99 -19.65
CA SER A 172 -10.11 10.16 -19.93
C SER A 172 -10.61 11.57 -19.61
N LEU A 173 -10.10 12.21 -18.55
CA LEU A 173 -10.45 13.60 -18.23
C LEU A 173 -10.05 14.58 -19.35
N ASN A 174 -8.90 14.37 -19.98
CA ASN A 174 -8.41 15.23 -21.07
C ASN A 174 -9.14 15.01 -22.41
N LYS A 175 -9.97 13.97 -22.53
CA LYS A 175 -10.75 13.67 -23.73
C LYS A 175 -12.21 14.14 -23.63
N ALA A 176 -12.67 14.46 -22.41
CA ALA A 176 -14.01 14.95 -22.12
C ALA A 176 -14.06 16.47 -22.28
#